data_AF-A0A529KRV0-F1
#
_entry.id   AF-A0A529KRV0-F1
#
_cell.length_a   1.000
_cell.length_b   1.000
_cell.length_c   1.000
_cell.angle_alpha   90.00
_cell.angle_beta   90.00
_cell.angle_gamma   90.00
#
_symmetry.space_group_name_H-M   'P 1'
#
loop_
_entity.id
_entity.type
_entity.pdbx_description
1 polymer ?
#
loop_
_entity_poly.entity_id
_entity_poly.type
_entity_poly.pdbx_seq_one_letter_code
_entity_poly.pdbx_strand_id
1 'polypeptide(L)' 'AEGAAMGDLRNDVAPDELATYCLHALTAANSLTSKAAVRRLVAVTLAGLRHRG' A
#
# COMPACT_ATOMS: atom_id res chain seq x y z
N ALA A 1 -15.78 -8.17 0.89
CA ALA A 1 -14.86 -7.06 1.17
C ALA A 1 -13.83 -7.57 2.17
N GLU A 2 -12.77 -8.20 1.67
CA GLU A 2 -11.84 -9.00 2.46
C GLU A 2 -10.48 -8.32 2.43
N GLY A 3 -9.96 -7.96 3.61
CA GLY A 3 -8.73 -7.16 3.75
C GLY A 3 -8.64 -6.39 5.08
N ALA A 4 -9.74 -6.30 5.83
CA ALA A 4 -9.76 -5.74 7.19
C ALA A 4 -9.54 -6.84 8.25
N ALA A 5 -8.54 -7.71 8.06
CA ALA A 5 -8.09 -8.59 9.13
C ALA A 5 -7.26 -7.78 10.15
N MET A 6 -7.98 -7.03 10.97
CA MET A 6 -7.78 -6.85 12.40
C MET A 6 -6.32 -6.74 12.87
N GLY A 7 -5.73 -5.54 12.79
CA GLY A 7 -4.62 -5.14 13.68
C GLY A 7 -3.26 -4.86 13.03
N ASP A 8 -2.97 -5.32 11.80
CA ASP A 8 -1.66 -5.05 11.16
C ASP A 8 -1.69 -3.80 10.26
N LEU A 9 -2.87 -3.20 9.99
CA LEU A 9 -2.99 -2.01 9.15
C LEU A 9 -3.09 -0.73 9.99
N ARG A 10 -2.47 0.34 9.51
CA ARG A 10 -2.51 1.66 10.14
C ARG A 10 -3.97 2.13 10.31
N ASN A 11 -4.26 2.66 11.50
CA ASN A 11 -5.59 3.11 11.92
C ASN A 11 -5.63 4.62 12.22
N ASP A 12 -4.51 5.32 12.00
CA ASP A 12 -4.33 6.75 12.20
C ASP A 12 -4.84 7.60 11.02
N VAL A 13 -5.21 6.96 9.90
CA VAL A 13 -5.70 7.59 8.67
C VAL A 13 -6.99 6.93 8.23
N ALA A 14 -7.90 7.70 7.62
CA ALA A 14 -9.19 7.19 7.18
C ALA A 14 -9.01 6.10 6.09
N PRO A 15 -9.84 5.03 6.10
CA PRO A 15 -9.74 3.96 5.11
C PRO A 15 -9.80 4.42 3.65
N ASP A 16 -10.57 5.47 3.36
CA ASP A 16 -10.71 6.02 2.00
C ASP A 16 -9.42 6.71 1.51
N GLU A 17 -8.73 7.43 2.41
CA GLU A 17 -7.43 8.05 2.13
C GLU A 17 -6.35 6.97 1.90
N LEU A 18 -6.39 5.87 2.67
CA LEU A 18 -5.50 4.73 2.47
C LEU A 18 -5.75 4.03 1.13
N ALA A 19 -7.01 3.87 0.74
CA ALA A 19 -7.37 3.30 -0.56
C ALA A 19 -6.85 4.19 -1.71
N THR A 20 -7.06 5.50 -1.62
CA THR A 20 -6.55 6.48 -2.59
C THR A 20 -5.02 6.43 -2.68
N TYR A 21 -4.33 6.39 -1.54
CA TYR A 21 -2.87 6.22 -1.48
C TYR A 21 -2.41 4.95 -2.20
N CYS A 22 -3.06 3.82 -1.94
CA CYS A 22 -2.74 2.54 -2.59
C CYS A 22 -2.91 2.61 -4.11
N LEU A 23 -4.01 3.20 -4.58
CA LEU A 23 -4.29 3.36 -6.00
C LEU A 23 -3.23 4.23 -6.70
N HIS A 24 -2.84 5.35 -6.09
CA HIS A 24 -1.78 6.21 -6.62
C HIS A 24 -0.43 5.48 -6.65
N ALA A 25 -0.08 4.76 -5.59
CA ALA A 25 1.17 4.02 -5.52
C ALA A 25 1.25 2.88 -6.56
N LEU A 26 0.15 2.14 -6.76
CA LEU A 26 0.06 1.09 -7.77
C LEU A 26 0.07 1.65 -9.19
N THR A 27 -0.57 2.79 -9.42
CA THR A 27 -0.50 3.52 -10.70
C THR A 27 0.93 3.94 -11.01
N ALA A 28 1.66 4.46 -10.02
CA ALA A 28 3.08 4.79 -10.16
C ALA A 28 3.91 3.54 -10.51
N ALA A 29 3.63 2.40 -9.88
CA ALA A 29 4.31 1.14 -10.18
C ALA A 29 4.11 0.68 -11.64
N ASN A 30 2.95 0.96 -12.23
CA ASN A 30 2.67 0.62 -13.63
C ASN A 30 3.54 1.39 -14.63
N SER A 31 4.14 2.51 -14.23
CA SER A 31 5.09 3.26 -15.08
C SER A 31 6.52 2.70 -15.06
N LEU A 32 6.80 1.73 -14.17
CA LEU A 32 8.13 1.14 -14.03
C LEU A 32 8.33 -0.01 -15.03
N THR A 33 9.42 0.06 -15.80
CA THR A 33 9.77 -0.97 -16.79
C THR A 33 10.42 -2.21 -16.20
N SER A 34 10.90 -2.14 -14.95
CA SER A 34 11.57 -3.24 -14.27
C SER A 34 10.67 -3.93 -13.27
N LYS A 35 10.44 -5.23 -13.45
CA LYS A 35 9.69 -6.08 -12.50
C LYS A 35 10.29 -6.02 -11.09
N ALA A 36 11.60 -5.87 -10.96
CA ALA A 36 12.25 -5.70 -9.65
C ALA A 36 11.87 -4.35 -9.00
N ALA A 37 11.79 -3.28 -9.79
CA ALA A 37 11.38 -1.96 -9.31
C ALA A 37 9.90 -1.97 -8.87
N VAL A 38 9.02 -2.60 -9.65
CA VAL A 38 7.61 -2.83 -9.28
C VAL A 38 7.51 -3.54 -7.93
N ARG A 39 8.21 -4.68 -7.76
CA ARG A 39 8.17 -5.44 -6.51
C ARG A 39 8.67 -4.64 -5.30
N ARG A 40 9.73 -3.83 -5.48
CA ARG A 40 10.24 -2.95 -4.42
C ARG A 40 9.21 -1.89 -4.04
N LEU A 41 8.58 -1.24 -5.02
CA LEU A 41 7.57 -0.22 -4.75
C LEU A 41 6.35 -0.82 -4.05
N VAL A 42 5.83 -1.94 -4.52
CA VAL A 42 4.71 -2.66 -3.86
C VAL A 42 5.08 -3.04 -2.42
N ALA A 43 6.30 -3.53 -2.18
CA ALA A 43 6.76 -3.87 -0.83
C ALA A 43 6.84 -2.63 0.09
N VAL A 44 7.27 -1.47 -0.43
CA VAL A 44 7.29 -0.20 0.31
C VAL A 44 5.88 0.27 0.62
N THR A 45 4.95 0.22 -0.34
CA THR A 45 3.54 0.57 -0.13
C THR A 45 2.93 -0.30 0.97
N LEU A 46 3.11 -1.63 0.90
CA LEU A 46 2.62 -2.54 1.92
C LEU A 46 3.27 -2.27 3.28
N ALA A 47 4.57 -2.00 3.34
CA ALA A 47 5.25 -1.65 4.59
C ALA A 47 4.75 -0.34 5.19
N GLY A 48 4.33 0.64 4.37
CA GLY A 48 3.75 1.90 4.82
C GLY A 48 2.30 1.78 5.31
N LEU A 49 1.59 0.73 4.91
CA LEU A 49 0.26 0.41 5.42
C LEU A 49 0.31 -0.34 6.74
N ARG A 50 1.44 -0.96 7.06
CA ARG A 50 1.57 -1.76 8.29
C ARG A 50 1.70 -0.85 9.50
N HIS A 51 0.89 -1.12 10.53
CA HIS A 51 0.99 -0.42 11.80
C HIS A 51 2.35 -0.78 12.42
N ARG A 52 3.27 0.19 12.52
CA ARG A 52 4.50 0.04 13.32
C ARG A 52 4.17 0.35 14.78
N GLY A 53 3.43 -0.56 15.41
CA GLY A 53 3.11 -0.56 16.84
C GLY A 53 3.49 -1.88 17.46
#